data_AF-A0A7S1GCQ0-F1
#
_entry.id   AF-A0A7S1GCQ0-F1
#
_cell.length_a   1.000
_cell.length_b   1.000
_cell.length_c   1.000
_cell.angle_alpha   90.00
_cell.angle_beta   90.00
_cell.angle_gamma   90.00
#
_symmetry.space_group_name_H-M   'P 1'
#
loop_
_entity.id
_entity.type
_entity.pdbx_description
1 polymer ?
#
loop_
_entity_poly.entity_id
_entity_poly.type
_entity_poly.pdbx_seq_one_letter_code
_entity_poly.pdbx_strand_id
1 'polypeptide(L)'
;GGGDGTGGGLGAAMGGPTGTAPLFQLYVSADCQGTRQQNKYRMWYFFCMSGHKAGETLYFRIMDLNCVCKVYNQDLRPLVRVPSRSAEWERLREPSTFCFESDVLQLDFCYTPVSSDDVYFAFFYPFTYTDEQRILDRVASKHQFRRGRVDSRTPKNKVYFHRELLTRSVEGRRIELLTITSCEGALSEREPRIDGLFPSRSQRPLRFRGKPGVYISARVHPAETGASYMFHGLLNFLLDPTNKRAQALRSRFVFKLIPMLNPDGVHRGHFRSDSFGVNLNRMYANPSPTRQPAIHAAKLIIKQMSEFLEPSPEDAKAGGLAFFADLHSYTARTGCYLLGNNLPAHKEARSLAYAHLVQMCAPQFSASACSFGRGKKNKRSKDAAGGPVSAAGGAPQGPG
;
A
#
# COMPACT_ATOMS: atom_id res chain seq x y z
N GLY A 1 27.58 -12.51 -1.13
CA GLY A 1 27.51 -11.31 -0.28
C GLY A 1 26.18 -10.62 -0.51
N GLY A 2 25.39 -10.42 0.55
CA GLY A 2 24.11 -9.71 0.54
C GLY A 2 22.86 -10.60 0.39
N GLY A 3 22.75 -11.68 1.16
CA GLY A 3 21.52 -12.46 1.29
C GLY A 3 20.64 -11.88 2.39
N ASP A 4 19.43 -11.43 2.03
CA ASP A 4 18.41 -10.93 2.95
C ASP A 4 17.07 -11.63 2.67
N GLY A 5 16.61 -12.41 3.67
CA GLY A 5 15.21 -12.47 4.08
C GLY A 5 14.27 -13.37 3.29
N THR A 6 14.21 -14.63 3.72
CA THR A 6 13.13 -15.60 3.47
C THR A 6 11.78 -15.07 3.95
N GLY A 7 10.80 -14.99 3.05
CA GLY A 7 9.40 -14.67 3.38
C GLY A 7 8.45 -15.71 2.78
N GLY A 8 7.66 -16.36 3.64
CA GLY A 8 6.60 -17.33 3.27
C GLY A 8 7.11 -18.75 2.98
N GLY A 9 7.30 -19.57 4.02
CA GLY A 9 7.56 -21.00 3.84
C GLY A 9 6.30 -21.73 3.36
N LEU A 10 6.37 -22.38 2.19
CA LEU A 10 5.40 -23.37 1.72
C LEU A 10 5.99 -24.76 2.00
N GLY A 11 5.22 -25.65 2.63
CA GLY A 11 5.55 -27.07 2.68
C GLY A 11 5.02 -27.77 1.43
N ALA A 12 5.88 -28.51 0.72
CA ALA A 12 5.47 -29.36 -0.39
C ALA A 12 5.40 -30.82 0.09
N ALA A 13 4.25 -31.47 -0.11
CA ALA A 13 4.13 -32.92 0.04
C ALA A 13 4.22 -33.57 -1.34
N MET A 14 5.18 -34.46 -1.54
CA MET A 14 5.32 -35.27 -2.77
C MET A 14 4.52 -36.57 -2.58
N GLY A 15 3.55 -36.83 -3.46
CA GLY A 15 2.81 -38.10 -3.45
C GLY A 15 2.12 -38.40 -4.77
N GLY A 16 2.61 -39.39 -5.52
CA GLY A 16 1.92 -40.00 -6.65
C GLY A 16 2.82 -40.92 -7.50
N PRO A 17 2.34 -42.08 -7.99
CA PRO A 17 3.15 -43.14 -8.60
C PRO A 17 3.66 -42.78 -10.00
N THR A 18 4.71 -43.50 -10.42
CA THR A 18 5.35 -43.43 -11.74
C THR A 18 4.35 -43.43 -12.90
N GLY A 19 4.18 -42.28 -13.57
CA GLY A 19 3.39 -42.14 -14.80
C GLY A 19 2.58 -40.84 -14.92
N THR A 20 2.31 -40.15 -13.81
CA THR A 20 1.62 -38.84 -13.81
C THR A 20 2.61 -37.70 -13.63
N ALA A 21 2.45 -36.62 -14.39
CA ALA A 21 3.26 -35.41 -14.22
C ALA A 21 3.23 -34.92 -12.75
N PRO A 22 4.35 -34.40 -12.21
CA PRO A 22 4.44 -34.08 -10.79
C PRO A 22 3.46 -32.97 -10.39
N LEU A 23 2.63 -33.25 -9.38
CA LEU A 23 1.72 -32.30 -8.74
C LEU A 23 2.27 -31.87 -7.38
N PHE A 24 2.51 -30.57 -7.22
CA PHE A 24 2.96 -29.95 -5.98
C PHE A 24 1.77 -29.33 -5.25
N GLN A 25 1.45 -29.86 -4.08
CA GLN A 25 0.47 -29.26 -3.17
C GLN A 25 1.16 -28.22 -2.28
N LEU A 26 0.59 -27.03 -2.23
CA LEU A 26 1.13 -25.86 -1.55
C LEU A 26 0.11 -25.31 -0.54
N TYR A 27 0.59 -24.82 0.60
CA TYR A 27 -0.23 -24.26 1.69
C TYR A 27 0.28 -22.87 2.09
N VAL A 28 -0.55 -21.84 1.94
CA VAL A 28 -0.22 -20.45 2.23
C VAL A 28 -0.23 -20.21 3.72
N SER A 29 0.93 -19.84 4.28
CA SER A 29 1.03 -19.48 5.70
C SER A 29 0.03 -18.38 6.07
N ALA A 30 -0.65 -18.55 7.20
CA ALA A 30 -1.49 -17.48 7.75
C ALA A 30 -0.65 -16.32 8.31
N ASP A 31 -1.21 -15.11 8.37
CA ASP A 31 -0.55 -14.01 9.08
C ASP A 31 -0.24 -14.45 10.53
N CYS A 32 0.99 -14.18 10.97
CA CYS A 32 1.51 -14.57 12.28
C CYS A 32 1.45 -16.09 12.57
N GLN A 33 1.49 -16.95 11.54
CA GLN A 33 1.46 -18.40 11.72
C GLN A 33 2.55 -18.90 12.70
N GLY A 34 2.17 -19.84 13.57
CA GLY A 34 3.06 -20.39 14.59
C GLY A 34 3.23 -19.51 15.83
N THR A 35 2.47 -18.41 15.95
CA THR A 35 2.48 -17.53 17.12
C THR A 35 1.10 -17.50 17.80
N ARG A 36 1.04 -16.95 19.03
CA ARG A 36 -0.23 -16.72 19.73
C ARG A 36 -1.12 -15.69 19.02
N GLN A 37 -0.58 -14.94 18.07
CA GLN A 37 -1.26 -13.89 17.31
C GLN A 37 -1.69 -14.34 15.92
N GLN A 38 -1.51 -15.62 15.60
CA GLN A 38 -1.96 -16.20 14.33
C GLN A 38 -3.43 -15.87 14.07
N ASN A 39 -3.73 -15.46 12.84
CA ASN A 39 -5.10 -15.27 12.40
C ASN A 39 -5.41 -16.17 11.18
N LYS A 40 -6.50 -15.88 10.47
CA LYS A 40 -7.02 -16.71 9.37
C LYS A 40 -6.66 -16.22 7.97
N TYR A 41 -5.93 -15.11 7.84
CA TYR A 41 -5.64 -14.52 6.54
C TYR A 41 -4.59 -15.35 5.79
N ARG A 42 -5.00 -15.98 4.69
CA ARG A 42 -4.21 -16.82 3.78
C ARG A 42 -4.51 -16.40 2.34
N MET A 43 -3.69 -15.50 1.80
CA MET A 43 -3.95 -14.91 0.47
C MET A 43 -2.67 -14.58 -0.28
N TRP A 44 -1.69 -13.98 0.42
CA TRP A 44 -0.44 -13.60 -0.18
C TRP A 44 0.49 -14.81 -0.28
N TYR A 45 0.92 -15.14 -1.48
CA TYR A 45 2.00 -16.09 -1.72
C TYR A 45 3.08 -15.46 -2.59
N PHE A 46 4.31 -15.84 -2.29
CA PHE A 46 5.53 -15.50 -3.02
C PHE A 46 6.52 -16.64 -2.77
N PHE A 47 6.93 -17.37 -3.80
CA PHE A 47 7.84 -18.50 -3.64
C PHE A 47 8.74 -18.70 -4.85
N CYS A 48 9.81 -19.47 -4.65
CA CYS A 48 10.76 -19.86 -5.70
C CYS A 48 10.67 -21.37 -5.95
N MET A 49 10.77 -21.76 -7.20
CA MET A 49 10.95 -23.12 -7.67
C MET A 49 12.35 -23.26 -8.27
N SER A 50 13.14 -24.18 -7.75
CA SER A 50 14.50 -24.48 -8.18
C SER A 50 14.69 -26.00 -8.35
N GLY A 51 15.75 -26.42 -9.05
CA GLY A 51 16.07 -27.84 -9.22
C GLY A 51 15.14 -28.63 -10.15
N HIS A 52 14.35 -27.95 -10.97
CA HIS A 52 13.47 -28.56 -11.97
C HIS A 52 14.18 -28.81 -13.30
N LYS A 53 13.61 -29.70 -14.11
CA LYS A 53 14.10 -29.99 -15.47
C LYS A 53 13.41 -29.09 -16.50
N ALA A 54 14.20 -28.53 -17.42
CA ALA A 54 13.66 -27.75 -18.53
C ALA A 54 12.80 -28.64 -19.45
N GLY A 55 11.68 -28.09 -19.93
CA GLY A 55 10.72 -28.75 -20.81
C GLY A 55 9.70 -29.66 -20.12
N GLU A 56 9.84 -29.93 -18.82
CA GLU A 56 8.90 -30.75 -18.06
C GLU A 56 7.79 -29.90 -17.44
N THR A 57 6.54 -30.13 -17.84
CA THR A 57 5.39 -29.41 -17.26
C THR A 57 5.16 -29.83 -15.82
N LEU A 58 5.16 -28.86 -14.91
CA LEU A 58 4.91 -29.05 -13.49
C LEU A 58 3.53 -28.50 -13.13
N TYR A 59 2.84 -29.19 -12.24
CA TYR A 59 1.49 -28.83 -11.81
C TYR A 59 1.51 -28.40 -10.35
N PHE A 60 0.78 -27.35 -10.02
CA PHE A 60 0.71 -26.77 -8.69
C PHE A 60 -0.72 -26.64 -8.25
N ARG A 61 -0.99 -26.96 -6.98
CA ARG A 61 -2.26 -26.73 -6.31
C ARG A 61 -2.03 -25.98 -5.01
N ILE A 62 -2.53 -24.75 -4.92
CA ILE A 62 -2.60 -24.03 -3.65
C ILE A 62 -3.89 -24.42 -2.96
N MET A 63 -3.80 -24.96 -1.75
CA MET A 63 -4.91 -25.67 -1.09
C MET A 63 -5.81 -24.79 -0.23
N ASP A 64 -5.31 -23.69 0.31
CA ASP A 64 -5.89 -23.05 1.50
C ASP A 64 -6.04 -21.51 1.40
N LEU A 65 -6.29 -20.98 0.20
CA LEU A 65 -6.54 -19.55 0.02
C LEU A 65 -7.90 -19.16 0.62
N ASN A 66 -7.98 -17.99 1.27
CA ASN A 66 -9.28 -17.42 1.60
C ASN A 66 -10.02 -17.03 0.31
N CYS A 67 -11.35 -17.12 0.28
CA CYS A 67 -12.09 -16.69 -0.91
C CYS A 67 -12.02 -15.18 -1.12
N VAL A 68 -11.39 -14.82 -2.24
CA VAL A 68 -11.74 -13.63 -3.00
C VAL A 68 -12.20 -14.05 -4.40
N CYS A 69 -13.25 -14.87 -4.45
CA CYS A 69 -13.71 -15.55 -5.65
C CYS A 69 -13.92 -14.62 -6.87
N LYS A 70 -14.21 -13.33 -6.63
CA LYS A 70 -14.36 -12.33 -7.70
C LYS A 70 -13.10 -12.07 -8.53
N VAL A 71 -11.89 -12.14 -7.98
CA VAL A 71 -10.68 -11.93 -8.79
C VAL A 71 -10.39 -13.14 -9.68
N TYR A 72 -10.64 -14.35 -9.16
CA TYR A 72 -10.41 -15.58 -9.91
C TYR A 72 -11.48 -15.80 -10.99
N ASN A 73 -12.72 -15.38 -10.75
CA ASN A 73 -13.75 -15.28 -11.80
C ASN A 73 -13.36 -14.36 -12.97
N GLN A 74 -12.35 -13.51 -12.80
CA GLN A 74 -11.79 -12.62 -13.82
C GLN A 74 -10.43 -13.09 -14.33
N ASP A 75 -10.12 -14.38 -14.16
CA ASP A 75 -8.89 -15.00 -14.63
C ASP A 75 -7.63 -14.36 -14.02
N LEU A 76 -7.66 -14.13 -12.70
CA LEU A 76 -6.45 -13.74 -11.97
C LEU A 76 -5.49 -14.92 -11.90
N ARG A 77 -4.51 -14.91 -12.80
CA ARG A 77 -3.43 -15.90 -12.83
C ARG A 77 -2.25 -15.50 -11.94
N PRO A 78 -1.52 -16.46 -11.36
CA PRO A 78 -0.24 -16.19 -10.71
C PRO A 78 0.70 -15.38 -11.62
N LEU A 79 1.53 -14.54 -11.00
CA LEU A 79 2.69 -13.98 -11.70
C LEU A 79 3.83 -15.01 -11.69
N VAL A 80 4.62 -14.98 -12.75
CA VAL A 80 5.85 -15.73 -12.91
C VAL A 80 7.00 -14.79 -13.28
N ARG A 81 8.20 -15.10 -12.80
CA ARG A 81 9.44 -14.41 -13.20
C ARG A 81 10.63 -15.35 -13.14
N VAL A 82 11.46 -15.30 -14.18
CA VAL A 82 12.75 -15.99 -14.25
C VAL A 82 13.86 -14.92 -14.27
N PRO A 83 14.51 -14.60 -13.13
CA PRO A 83 15.41 -13.44 -13.02
C PRO A 83 16.60 -13.46 -13.97
N SER A 84 17.11 -14.64 -14.34
CA SER A 84 18.19 -14.81 -15.32
C SER A 84 17.80 -14.37 -16.74
N ARG A 85 16.49 -14.34 -17.04
CA ARG A 85 15.94 -14.04 -18.38
C ARG A 85 15.25 -12.68 -18.44
N SER A 86 14.55 -12.29 -17.39
CA SER A 86 13.79 -11.04 -17.35
C SER A 86 13.78 -10.39 -15.97
N ALA A 87 13.90 -9.07 -15.97
CA ALA A 87 13.68 -8.25 -14.79
C ALA A 87 12.18 -8.09 -14.43
N GLU A 88 11.29 -8.36 -15.39
CA GLU A 88 9.86 -8.09 -15.28
C GLU A 88 9.07 -9.33 -14.84
N TRP A 89 7.96 -9.08 -14.16
CA TRP A 89 6.96 -10.10 -13.83
C TRP A 89 5.91 -10.17 -14.93
N GLU A 90 5.54 -11.38 -15.33
CA GLU A 90 4.45 -11.62 -16.28
C GLU A 90 3.36 -12.50 -15.65
N ARG A 91 2.12 -12.38 -16.14
CA ARG A 91 1.06 -13.33 -15.78
C ARG A 91 1.33 -14.65 -16.48
N LEU A 92 1.01 -15.77 -15.82
CA LEU A 92 1.04 -17.08 -16.47
C LEU A 92 0.20 -17.07 -17.75
N ARG A 93 0.74 -17.70 -18.79
CA ARG A 93 0.10 -17.77 -20.11
C ARG A 93 -0.95 -18.85 -20.14
N GLU A 94 -0.67 -19.94 -19.44
CA GLU A 94 -1.56 -21.05 -19.21
C GLU A 94 -2.71 -20.62 -18.28
N PRO A 95 -3.96 -21.02 -18.57
CA PRO A 95 -5.08 -20.75 -17.67
C PRO A 95 -4.88 -21.40 -16.30
N SER A 96 -5.26 -20.69 -15.24
CA SER A 96 -5.44 -21.28 -13.92
C SER A 96 -6.88 -21.70 -13.72
N THR A 97 -7.11 -22.81 -13.02
CA THR A 97 -8.45 -23.23 -12.59
C THR A 97 -8.57 -23.08 -11.08
N PHE A 98 -9.78 -22.90 -10.58
CA PHE A 98 -10.00 -22.81 -9.14
C PHE A 98 -11.31 -23.53 -8.78
N CYS A 99 -11.34 -24.11 -7.59
CA CYS A 99 -12.56 -24.58 -6.96
C CYS A 99 -12.71 -23.92 -5.59
N PHE A 100 -13.93 -23.96 -5.08
CA PHE A 100 -14.27 -23.43 -3.78
C PHE A 100 -14.95 -24.51 -2.96
N GLU A 101 -14.31 -24.92 -1.88
CA GLU A 101 -14.75 -26.01 -1.00
C GLU A 101 -14.66 -25.53 0.45
N SER A 102 -15.77 -25.63 1.19
CA SER A 102 -15.82 -25.32 2.63
C SER A 102 -15.17 -23.98 3.03
N ASP A 103 -15.52 -22.90 2.32
CA ASP A 103 -14.97 -21.54 2.53
C ASP A 103 -13.49 -21.33 2.16
N VAL A 104 -12.89 -22.31 1.51
CA VAL A 104 -11.50 -22.30 1.05
C VAL A 104 -11.45 -22.35 -0.47
N LEU A 105 -10.57 -21.54 -1.05
CA LEU A 105 -10.29 -21.54 -2.49
C LEU A 105 -9.05 -22.38 -2.76
N GLN A 106 -9.19 -23.36 -3.65
CA GLN A 106 -8.05 -24.07 -4.23
C GLN A 106 -7.73 -23.49 -5.60
N LEU A 107 -6.45 -23.28 -5.88
CA LEU A 107 -5.97 -22.73 -7.15
C LEU A 107 -5.02 -23.72 -7.80
N ASP A 108 -5.39 -24.18 -8.99
CA ASP A 108 -4.59 -25.05 -9.85
C ASP A 108 -3.97 -24.27 -10.99
N PHE A 109 -2.68 -24.46 -11.23
CA PHE A 109 -1.97 -23.93 -12.38
C PHE A 109 -0.81 -24.83 -12.76
N CYS A 110 -0.32 -24.70 -13.99
CA CYS A 110 0.87 -25.39 -14.45
C CYS A 110 1.90 -24.41 -15.00
N TYR A 111 3.15 -24.86 -15.09
CA TYR A 111 4.22 -24.11 -15.71
C TYR A 111 5.21 -25.07 -16.38
N THR A 112 5.60 -24.75 -17.61
CA THR A 112 6.63 -25.48 -18.35
C THR A 112 7.90 -24.62 -18.39
N PRO A 113 8.91 -24.90 -17.56
CA PRO A 113 10.15 -24.14 -17.52
C PRO A 113 10.95 -24.36 -18.81
N VAL A 114 11.52 -23.28 -19.31
CA VAL A 114 12.31 -23.24 -20.56
C VAL A 114 13.81 -23.39 -20.32
N SER A 115 14.26 -23.21 -19.07
CA SER A 115 15.61 -23.46 -18.57
C SER A 115 15.51 -24.10 -17.19
N SER A 116 16.64 -24.39 -16.55
CA SER A 116 16.68 -24.91 -15.17
C SER A 116 16.99 -23.81 -14.14
N ASP A 117 16.83 -22.55 -14.55
CA ASP A 117 17.03 -21.39 -13.68
C ASP A 117 15.89 -21.24 -12.69
N ASP A 118 16.16 -20.65 -11.52
CA ASP A 118 15.14 -20.35 -10.52
C ASP A 118 13.94 -19.57 -11.09
N VAL A 119 12.73 -20.08 -10.80
CA VAL A 119 11.47 -19.49 -11.24
C VAL A 119 10.70 -19.02 -10.01
N TYR A 120 10.31 -17.75 -10.00
CA TYR A 120 9.56 -17.16 -8.90
C TYR A 120 8.09 -17.03 -9.27
N PHE A 121 7.21 -17.31 -8.32
CA PHE A 121 5.77 -17.13 -8.45
C PHE A 121 5.24 -16.18 -7.39
N ALA A 122 4.22 -15.39 -7.72
CA ALA A 122 3.60 -14.46 -6.78
C ALA A 122 2.11 -14.26 -7.02
N PHE A 123 1.37 -13.91 -5.97
CA PHE A 123 -0.04 -13.54 -6.06
C PHE A 123 -0.27 -12.28 -6.91
N PHE A 124 0.51 -11.23 -6.62
CA PHE A 124 0.48 -9.96 -7.32
C PHE A 124 1.88 -9.34 -7.37
N TYR A 125 2.04 -8.26 -8.12
CA TYR A 125 3.35 -7.63 -8.35
C TYR A 125 4.01 -7.30 -7.00
N PRO A 126 5.12 -7.98 -6.65
CA PRO A 126 5.75 -7.80 -5.35
C PRO A 126 6.37 -6.42 -5.23
N PHE A 127 6.26 -5.82 -4.05
CA PHE A 127 6.92 -4.57 -3.72
C PHE A 127 7.43 -4.69 -2.29
N THR A 128 8.72 -4.97 -2.14
CA THR A 128 9.34 -5.29 -0.85
C THR A 128 9.68 -4.04 -0.05
N TYR A 129 9.87 -4.21 1.26
CA TYR A 129 10.40 -3.13 2.12
C TYR A 129 11.78 -2.66 1.65
N THR A 130 12.64 -3.58 1.21
CA THR A 130 13.98 -3.27 0.73
C THR A 130 13.93 -2.45 -0.56
N ASP A 131 13.02 -2.77 -1.49
CA ASP A 131 12.83 -1.97 -2.70
C ASP A 131 12.36 -0.56 -2.38
N GLU A 132 11.42 -0.40 -1.44
CA GLU A 132 10.96 0.90 -0.93
C GLU A 132 12.15 1.71 -0.42
N GLN A 133 12.96 1.15 0.48
CA GLN A 133 14.11 1.84 1.06
C GLN A 133 15.14 2.23 -0.02
N ARG A 134 15.48 1.33 -0.95
CA ARG A 134 16.39 1.61 -2.07
C ARG A 134 15.87 2.72 -2.97
N ILE A 135 14.55 2.75 -3.25
CA ILE A 135 13.94 3.83 -4.05
C ILE A 135 14.03 5.15 -3.29
N LEU A 136 13.65 5.19 -2.02
CA LEU A 136 13.70 6.40 -1.21
C LEU A 136 15.13 6.92 -1.01
N ASP A 137 16.13 6.03 -0.93
CA ASP A 137 17.55 6.40 -0.89
C ASP A 137 17.98 7.08 -2.19
N ARG A 138 17.58 6.53 -3.34
CA ARG A 138 17.84 7.14 -4.66
C ARG A 138 17.11 8.47 -4.85
N VAL A 139 15.89 8.60 -4.33
CA VAL A 139 15.14 9.86 -4.36
C VAL A 139 15.82 10.89 -3.47
N ALA A 140 16.19 10.52 -2.24
CA ALA A 140 16.86 11.43 -1.30
C ALA A 140 18.25 11.86 -1.80
N SER A 141 19.02 10.98 -2.43
CA SER A 141 20.34 11.36 -2.98
C SER A 141 20.23 12.47 -4.04
N LYS A 142 19.12 12.48 -4.80
CA LYS A 142 18.84 13.48 -5.85
C LYS A 142 18.15 14.74 -5.33
N HIS A 143 17.16 14.59 -4.44
CA HIS A 143 16.22 15.66 -4.12
C HIS A 143 16.33 16.21 -2.70
N GLN A 144 17.04 15.54 -1.78
CA GLN A 144 17.13 16.00 -0.39
C GLN A 144 17.59 17.45 -0.34
N PHE A 145 16.77 18.29 0.29
CA PHE A 145 17.10 19.68 0.49
C PHE A 145 18.20 19.77 1.54
N ARG A 146 19.45 19.86 1.06
CA ARG A 146 20.66 19.94 1.91
C ARG A 146 20.98 21.35 2.37
N ARG A 147 20.40 22.37 1.72
CA ARG A 147 20.60 23.75 2.17
C ARG A 147 19.91 23.90 3.53
N GLY A 148 20.60 24.44 4.53
CA GLY A 148 20.00 24.73 5.83
C GLY A 148 18.97 25.87 5.81
N ARG A 149 18.82 26.57 4.68
CA ARG A 149 17.91 27.70 4.49
C ARG A 149 17.53 27.89 3.02
N VAL A 150 16.40 28.54 2.79
CA VAL A 150 16.04 29.16 1.51
C VAL A 150 16.50 30.62 1.57
N ASP A 151 17.28 31.07 0.58
CA ASP A 151 17.81 32.44 0.47
C ASP A 151 17.31 33.14 -0.81
N SER A 152 17.65 34.41 -0.98
CA SER A 152 17.23 35.22 -2.15
C SER A 152 17.64 34.65 -3.51
N ARG A 153 18.68 33.78 -3.54
CA ARG A 153 19.16 33.11 -4.76
C ARG A 153 18.44 31.79 -5.03
N THR A 154 17.62 31.31 -4.10
CA THR A 154 16.92 30.05 -4.25
C THR A 154 15.63 30.28 -5.06
N PRO A 155 15.45 29.66 -6.24
CA PRO A 155 14.25 29.85 -7.03
C PRO A 155 12.99 29.48 -6.25
N LYS A 156 11.96 30.33 -6.27
CA LYS A 156 10.69 30.11 -5.55
C LYS A 156 10.03 28.77 -5.93
N ASN A 157 10.07 28.42 -7.21
CA ASN A 157 9.48 27.18 -7.74
C ASN A 157 10.37 25.93 -7.56
N LYS A 158 11.56 26.06 -6.97
CA LYS A 158 12.45 24.93 -6.70
C LYS A 158 11.74 23.92 -5.81
N VAL A 159 11.89 22.64 -6.15
CA VAL A 159 11.37 21.53 -5.34
C VAL A 159 12.10 21.50 -4.00
N TYR A 160 11.34 21.62 -2.92
CA TYR A 160 11.78 21.30 -1.57
C TYR A 160 11.34 19.86 -1.27
N PHE A 161 12.31 18.98 -1.01
CA PHE A 161 12.07 17.61 -0.58
C PHE A 161 12.87 17.32 0.69
N HIS A 162 12.20 16.79 1.70
CA HIS A 162 12.82 16.40 2.95
C HIS A 162 12.31 15.02 3.38
N ARG A 163 13.20 14.03 3.40
CA ARG A 163 12.96 12.71 3.98
C ARG A 163 13.48 12.67 5.41
N GLU A 164 12.67 12.16 6.32
CA GLU A 164 13.07 11.95 7.71
C GLU A 164 12.52 10.62 8.27
N LEU A 165 13.24 10.07 9.26
CA LEU A 165 12.75 8.93 10.03
C LEU A 165 11.68 9.43 11.00
N LEU A 166 10.42 9.04 10.77
CA LEU A 166 9.30 9.42 11.62
C LEU A 166 9.34 8.64 12.93
N THR A 167 9.39 7.31 12.82
CA THR A 167 9.49 6.39 13.95
C THR A 167 10.00 5.02 13.44
N ARG A 168 10.08 4.04 14.33
CA ARG A 168 10.36 2.65 13.98
C ARG A 168 9.13 1.78 14.20
N SER A 169 8.99 0.74 13.38
CA SER A 169 8.00 -0.30 13.58
C SER A 169 8.35 -1.15 14.82
N VAL A 170 7.48 -2.10 15.15
CA VAL A 170 7.67 -2.99 16.31
C VAL A 170 8.98 -3.77 16.18
N GLU A 171 9.34 -4.17 14.95
CA GLU A 171 10.58 -4.90 14.66
C GLU A 171 11.73 -3.98 14.22
N GLY A 172 11.63 -2.68 14.50
CA GLY A 172 12.74 -1.74 14.29
C GLY A 172 12.92 -1.23 12.85
N ARG A 173 12.05 -1.63 11.89
CA ARG A 173 12.07 -1.12 10.51
C ARG A 173 11.68 0.34 10.45
N ARG A 174 12.17 1.05 9.44
CA ARG A 174 12.00 2.50 9.31
C ARG A 174 10.58 2.80 8.85
N ILE A 175 9.93 3.73 9.53
CA ILE A 175 8.71 4.38 9.06
C ILE A 175 9.08 5.82 8.75
N GLU A 176 8.93 6.22 7.50
CA GLU A 176 9.50 7.46 7.00
C GLU A 176 8.42 8.47 6.65
N LEU A 177 8.75 9.75 6.85
CA LEU A 177 7.92 10.88 6.47
C LEU A 177 8.65 11.67 5.38
N LEU A 178 7.95 11.90 4.26
CA LEU A 178 8.42 12.74 3.17
C LEU A 178 7.66 14.05 3.21
N THR A 179 8.39 15.17 3.20
CA THR A 179 7.83 16.52 3.08
C THR A 179 8.17 17.09 1.72
N ILE A 180 7.17 17.44 0.91
CA ILE A 180 7.35 17.95 -0.45
C ILE A 180 6.56 19.24 -0.66
N THR A 181 7.20 20.27 -1.18
CA THR A 181 6.56 21.54 -1.56
C THR A 181 7.50 22.34 -2.48
N SER A 182 7.16 23.60 -2.80
CA SER A 182 8.09 24.55 -3.41
C SER A 182 8.80 25.38 -2.33
N CYS A 183 10.00 25.87 -2.62
CA CYS A 183 10.74 26.78 -1.73
C CYS A 183 10.02 28.13 -1.48
N GLU A 184 8.97 28.44 -2.21
CA GLU A 184 8.12 29.61 -2.00
C GLU A 184 7.46 29.59 -0.61
N GLY A 185 7.50 30.73 0.09
CA GLY A 185 6.93 30.86 1.43
C GLY A 185 7.72 30.14 2.53
N ALA A 186 8.90 29.61 2.24
CA ALA A 186 9.77 28.99 3.25
C ALA A 186 10.17 29.99 4.34
N LEU A 187 10.02 29.56 5.60
CA LEU A 187 10.46 30.31 6.79
C LEU A 187 11.85 29.85 7.22
N SER A 188 12.54 30.64 8.05
CA SER A 188 13.80 30.23 8.68
C SER A 188 13.58 29.11 9.71
N GLU A 189 12.41 29.11 10.34
CA GLU A 189 11.98 28.15 11.34
C GLU A 189 11.82 26.73 10.79
N ARG A 190 12.02 25.75 11.68
CA ARG A 190 11.73 24.34 11.43
C ARG A 190 10.39 23.95 12.03
N GLU A 191 9.81 22.88 11.52
CA GLU A 191 8.67 22.25 12.17
C GLU A 191 9.07 21.78 13.59
N PRO A 192 8.20 22.00 14.58
CA PRO A 192 8.48 21.59 15.95
C PRO A 192 8.54 20.07 16.04
N ARG A 193 9.45 19.58 16.89
CA ARG A 193 9.52 18.17 17.24
C ARG A 193 8.27 17.77 18.03
N ILE A 194 7.86 16.52 17.83
CA ILE A 194 6.78 15.90 18.58
C ILE A 194 7.43 14.87 19.49
N ASP A 195 7.07 14.88 20.76
CA ASP A 195 7.63 13.96 21.77
C ASP A 195 7.43 12.50 21.35
N GLY A 196 8.48 11.69 21.52
CA GLY A 196 8.50 10.28 21.14
C GLY A 196 8.64 10.01 19.63
N LEU A 197 8.70 11.04 18.78
CA LEU A 197 8.91 10.90 17.34
C LEU A 197 10.27 11.46 16.90
N PHE A 198 10.66 11.13 15.67
CA PHE A 198 11.90 11.60 15.04
C PHE A 198 13.16 11.23 15.85
N PRO A 199 13.43 9.92 16.04
CA PRO A 199 14.52 9.45 16.90
C PRO A 199 15.92 9.90 16.41
N SER A 200 16.04 10.28 15.14
CA SER A 200 17.24 10.94 14.63
C SER A 200 17.33 12.38 15.16
N ARG A 201 18.53 12.82 15.59
CA ARG A 201 18.81 14.23 15.94
C ARG A 201 18.96 15.17 14.74
N SER A 202 18.62 14.71 13.53
CA SER A 202 18.61 15.53 12.32
C SER A 202 17.63 16.72 12.43
N GLN A 203 17.89 17.77 11.68
CA GLN A 203 16.96 18.90 11.58
C GLN A 203 15.63 18.45 10.97
N ARG A 204 14.52 18.93 11.53
CA ARG A 204 13.16 18.79 10.97
C ARG A 204 13.01 19.64 9.68
N PRO A 205 11.95 19.44 8.88
CA PRO A 205 11.67 20.24 7.68
C PRO A 205 11.48 21.73 8.00
N LEU A 206 11.68 22.59 6.99
CA LEU A 206 11.30 24.01 7.06
C LEU A 206 9.79 24.16 7.22
N ARG A 207 9.35 25.24 7.88
CA ARG A 207 7.96 25.69 7.81
C ARG A 207 7.71 26.48 6.54
N PHE A 208 6.46 26.48 6.07
CA PHE A 208 6.02 27.22 4.89
C PHE A 208 4.76 28.00 5.21
N ARG A 209 4.77 29.31 4.95
CA ARG A 209 3.65 30.21 5.24
C ARG A 209 2.53 30.02 4.22
N GLY A 210 1.28 29.99 4.71
CA GLY A 210 0.06 30.10 3.88
C GLY A 210 -0.23 28.89 2.98
N LYS A 211 0.37 27.73 3.26
CA LYS A 211 0.18 26.51 2.47
C LYS A 211 -0.55 25.46 3.32
N PRO A 212 -1.79 25.07 2.99
CA PRO A 212 -2.44 23.95 3.64
C PRO A 212 -1.76 22.61 3.33
N GLY A 213 -2.00 21.64 4.21
CA GLY A 213 -1.35 20.34 4.22
C GLY A 213 -2.13 19.29 3.44
N VAL A 214 -1.40 18.44 2.71
CA VAL A 214 -1.94 17.24 2.07
C VAL A 214 -1.25 16.03 2.67
N TYR A 215 -2.00 15.18 3.37
CA TYR A 215 -1.49 13.95 3.95
C TYR A 215 -1.86 12.75 3.10
N ILE A 216 -0.88 11.93 2.74
CA ILE A 216 -1.13 10.67 2.00
C ILE A 216 -0.29 9.54 2.59
N SER A 217 -0.93 8.42 2.90
CA SER A 217 -0.23 7.19 3.32
C SER A 217 -0.53 6.02 2.40
N ALA A 218 0.31 4.98 2.47
CA ALA A 218 0.09 3.72 1.76
C ALA A 218 0.56 2.50 2.60
N ARG A 219 0.16 1.31 2.15
CA ARG A 219 0.59 0.01 2.70
C ARG A 219 0.36 -0.14 4.19
N VAL A 220 -0.83 0.24 4.67
CA VAL A 220 -1.29 -0.15 6.01
C VAL A 220 -1.61 -1.65 6.06
N HIS A 221 -2.16 -2.20 4.97
CA HIS A 221 -2.25 -3.64 4.76
C HIS A 221 -1.05 -4.10 3.90
N PRO A 222 -0.29 -5.12 4.34
CA PRO A 222 0.96 -5.50 3.69
C PRO A 222 0.85 -5.98 2.23
N ALA A 223 -0.12 -6.82 1.89
CA ALA A 223 -0.21 -7.42 0.55
C ALA A 223 -0.82 -6.50 -0.51
N GLU A 224 -1.28 -5.30 -0.12
CA GLU A 224 -1.87 -4.33 -1.04
C GLU A 224 -0.80 -3.55 -1.82
N THR A 225 0.04 -4.27 -2.57
CA THR A 225 1.22 -3.72 -3.25
C THR A 225 0.86 -2.67 -4.31
N GLY A 226 -0.34 -2.72 -4.90
CA GLY A 226 -0.85 -1.68 -5.80
C GLY A 226 -0.81 -0.27 -5.18
N ALA A 227 -0.98 -0.16 -3.86
CA ALA A 227 -0.85 1.11 -3.14
C ALA A 227 0.57 1.69 -3.23
N SER A 228 1.61 0.86 -3.21
CA SER A 228 3.00 1.31 -3.39
C SER A 228 3.23 1.85 -4.80
N TYR A 229 2.76 1.15 -5.83
CA TYR A 229 2.89 1.63 -7.22
C TYR A 229 2.17 2.97 -7.44
N MET A 230 0.96 3.12 -6.89
CA MET A 230 0.25 4.40 -6.90
C MET A 230 1.01 5.50 -6.16
N PHE A 231 1.56 5.18 -4.98
CA PHE A 231 2.34 6.12 -4.18
C PHE A 231 3.59 6.62 -4.93
N HIS A 232 4.33 5.72 -5.59
CA HIS A 232 5.52 6.10 -6.35
C HIS A 232 5.19 6.87 -7.63
N GLY A 233 4.06 6.59 -8.28
CA GLY A 233 3.55 7.42 -9.37
C GLY A 233 3.28 8.86 -8.91
N LEU A 234 2.61 9.02 -7.76
CA LEU A 234 2.39 10.33 -7.12
C LEU A 234 3.71 11.02 -6.75
N LEU A 235 4.64 10.29 -6.13
CA LEU A 235 5.94 10.81 -5.71
C LEU A 235 6.74 11.35 -6.90
N ASN A 236 6.83 10.57 -7.98
CA ASN A 236 7.51 10.97 -9.21
C ASN A 236 6.88 12.22 -9.83
N PHE A 237 5.54 12.26 -9.90
CA PHE A 237 4.81 13.43 -10.39
C PHE A 237 5.09 14.68 -9.55
N LEU A 238 5.05 14.57 -8.21
CA LEU A 238 5.33 15.68 -7.30
C LEU A 238 6.79 16.12 -7.28
N LEU A 239 7.73 15.29 -7.71
CA LEU A 239 9.15 15.62 -7.78
C LEU A 239 9.60 16.15 -9.13
N ASP A 240 8.78 16.01 -10.18
CA ASP A 240 9.07 16.53 -11.50
C ASP A 240 9.13 18.08 -11.48
N PRO A 241 10.31 18.68 -11.73
CA PRO A 241 10.47 20.13 -11.72
C PRO A 241 9.92 20.77 -12.99
N THR A 242 9.64 20.02 -14.06
CA THR A 242 9.18 20.54 -15.35
C THR A 242 7.65 20.52 -15.48
N ASN A 243 6.99 19.63 -14.75
CA ASN A 243 5.54 19.47 -14.79
C ASN A 243 4.80 20.67 -14.16
N LYS A 244 4.07 21.43 -14.99
CA LYS A 244 3.35 22.65 -14.56
C LYS A 244 2.23 22.37 -13.54
N ARG A 245 1.55 21.22 -13.63
CA ARG A 245 0.52 20.82 -12.64
C ARG A 245 1.18 20.53 -11.30
N ALA A 246 2.31 19.84 -11.29
CA ALA A 246 3.06 19.57 -10.07
C ALA A 246 3.65 20.85 -9.45
N GLN A 247 4.16 21.78 -10.28
CA GLN A 247 4.61 23.11 -9.83
C GLN A 247 3.47 23.87 -9.13
N ALA A 248 2.28 23.92 -9.74
CA ALA A 248 1.12 24.61 -9.18
C ALA A 248 0.62 23.98 -7.87
N LEU A 249 0.72 22.65 -7.74
CA LEU A 249 0.42 21.97 -6.48
C LEU A 249 1.45 22.32 -5.39
N ARG A 250 2.74 22.26 -5.72
CA ARG A 250 3.83 22.58 -4.78
C ARG A 250 3.83 24.05 -4.31
N SER A 251 3.37 24.99 -5.14
CA SER A 251 3.24 26.39 -4.72
C SER A 251 2.09 26.60 -3.73
N ARG A 252 1.10 25.71 -3.70
CA ARG A 252 -0.12 25.86 -2.88
C ARG A 252 -0.16 24.96 -1.64
N PHE A 253 0.51 23.81 -1.67
CA PHE A 253 0.38 22.79 -0.63
C PHE A 253 1.72 22.35 -0.06
N VAL A 254 1.68 21.90 1.20
CA VAL A 254 2.74 21.09 1.81
C VAL A 254 2.28 19.63 1.85
N PHE A 255 2.97 18.77 1.13
CA PHE A 255 2.67 17.33 1.10
C PHE A 255 3.44 16.62 2.20
N LYS A 256 2.73 15.82 3.00
CA LYS A 256 3.27 14.92 4.04
C LYS A 256 2.90 13.49 3.67
N LEU A 257 3.90 12.72 3.27
CA LEU A 257 3.68 11.41 2.67
C LEU A 257 4.34 10.30 3.51
N ILE A 258 3.61 9.23 3.80
CA ILE A 258 4.14 8.01 4.44
C ILE A 258 4.02 6.84 3.43
N PRO A 259 5.14 6.40 2.82
CA PRO A 259 5.11 5.38 1.76
C PRO A 259 4.66 4.01 2.24
N MET A 260 4.95 3.67 3.50
CA MET A 260 4.69 2.36 4.05
C MET A 260 4.40 2.42 5.55
N LEU A 261 3.14 2.15 5.92
CA LEU A 261 2.71 2.12 7.33
C LEU A 261 3.00 0.78 8.02
N ASN A 262 3.06 -0.34 7.28
CA ASN A 262 3.25 -1.67 7.86
C ASN A 262 4.47 -2.41 7.29
N PRO A 263 5.70 -1.90 7.51
CA PRO A 263 6.90 -2.53 6.96
C PRO A 263 7.16 -3.94 7.52
N ASP A 264 6.71 -4.23 8.75
CA ASP A 264 6.93 -5.54 9.38
C ASP A 264 6.05 -6.62 8.74
N GLY A 265 4.75 -6.35 8.57
CA GLY A 265 3.86 -7.25 7.85
C GLY A 265 4.29 -7.45 6.40
N VAL A 266 4.83 -6.40 5.74
CA VAL A 266 5.38 -6.52 4.37
C VAL A 266 6.56 -7.47 4.34
N HIS A 267 7.52 -7.31 5.25
CA HIS A 267 8.68 -8.18 5.32
C HIS A 267 8.31 -9.64 5.63
N ARG A 268 7.29 -9.86 6.46
CA ARG A 268 6.81 -11.20 6.81
C ARG A 268 5.98 -11.88 5.73
N GLY A 269 5.62 -11.17 4.65
CA GLY A 269 4.70 -11.70 3.65
C GLY A 269 3.27 -11.86 4.16
N HIS A 270 2.86 -11.06 5.15
CA HIS A 270 1.48 -11.04 5.61
C HIS A 270 0.54 -10.51 4.52
N PHE A 271 -0.75 -10.84 4.64
CA PHE A 271 -1.81 -10.27 3.84
C PHE A 271 -2.30 -8.93 4.41
N ARG A 272 -2.64 -8.89 5.70
CA ARG A 272 -3.43 -7.78 6.27
C ARG A 272 -2.89 -7.20 7.56
N SER A 273 -2.09 -7.96 8.31
CA SER A 273 -1.85 -7.71 9.73
C SER A 273 -0.43 -7.23 10.02
N ASP A 274 -0.24 -6.53 11.13
CA ASP A 274 1.09 -6.27 11.70
C ASP A 274 1.70 -7.52 12.37
N SER A 275 2.83 -7.36 13.05
CA SER A 275 3.52 -8.43 13.79
C SER A 275 2.74 -9.00 14.98
N PHE A 276 1.69 -8.32 15.42
CA PHE A 276 0.81 -8.76 16.51
C PHE A 276 -0.53 -9.30 15.99
N GLY A 277 -0.64 -9.58 14.69
CA GLY A 277 -1.89 -10.07 14.08
C GLY A 277 -3.00 -9.02 14.05
N VAL A 278 -2.67 -7.73 14.26
CA VAL A 278 -3.64 -6.63 14.33
C VAL A 278 -3.77 -5.96 12.97
N ASN A 279 -5.03 -5.67 12.58
CA ASN A 279 -5.30 -4.79 11.46
C ASN A 279 -5.05 -3.32 11.87
N LEU A 280 -3.94 -2.74 11.42
CA LEU A 280 -3.56 -1.35 11.72
C LEU A 280 -4.61 -0.32 11.29
N ASN A 281 -5.38 -0.59 10.24
CA ASN A 281 -6.47 0.27 9.77
C ASN A 281 -7.71 0.28 10.69
N ARG A 282 -7.62 -0.36 11.86
CA ARG A 282 -8.63 -0.28 12.95
C ARG A 282 -8.12 0.48 14.17
N MET A 283 -6.85 0.90 14.16
CA MET A 283 -6.18 1.41 15.36
C MET A 283 -6.08 2.94 15.40
N TYR A 284 -6.54 3.66 14.37
CA TYR A 284 -6.47 5.14 14.30
C TYR A 284 -7.20 5.87 15.45
N ALA A 285 -8.21 5.26 16.07
CA ALA A 285 -8.94 5.89 17.17
C ALA A 285 -8.06 6.06 18.42
N ASN A 286 -7.41 4.99 18.88
CA ASN A 286 -6.54 5.01 20.05
C ASN A 286 -5.29 4.12 19.82
N PRO A 287 -4.34 4.55 18.96
CA PRO A 287 -3.16 3.76 18.69
C PRO A 287 -2.16 3.84 19.85
N SER A 288 -1.56 2.71 20.21
CA SER A 288 -0.47 2.68 21.21
C SER A 288 0.87 3.05 20.55
N PRO A 289 1.70 3.91 21.17
CA PRO A 289 3.03 4.23 20.65
C PRO A 289 3.98 3.02 20.62
N THR A 290 3.76 2.00 21.45
CA THR A 290 4.61 0.80 21.52
C THR A 290 4.06 -0.36 20.70
N ARG A 291 2.73 -0.52 20.62
CA ARG A 291 2.11 -1.61 19.86
C ARG A 291 1.77 -1.24 18.42
N GLN A 292 1.38 0.00 18.14
CA GLN A 292 1.08 0.52 16.81
C GLN A 292 1.83 1.83 16.53
N PRO A 293 3.18 1.82 16.61
CA PRO A 293 4.00 3.02 16.48
C PRO A 293 3.72 3.80 15.19
N ALA A 294 3.51 3.09 14.06
CA ALA A 294 3.20 3.70 12.76
C ALA A 294 1.92 4.55 12.79
N ILE A 295 0.85 4.00 13.33
CA ILE A 295 -0.47 4.64 13.36
C ILE A 295 -0.50 5.74 14.41
N HIS A 296 0.17 5.53 15.55
CA HIS A 296 0.37 6.56 16.55
C HIS A 296 1.11 7.77 15.97
N ALA A 297 2.24 7.54 15.30
CA ALA A 297 3.01 8.60 14.67
C ALA A 297 2.22 9.32 13.56
N ALA A 298 1.56 8.58 12.67
CA ALA A 298 0.70 9.15 11.64
C ALA A 298 -0.39 10.07 12.22
N LYS A 299 -1.07 9.64 13.29
CA LYS A 299 -2.09 10.44 13.99
C LYS A 299 -1.51 11.75 14.53
N LEU A 300 -0.31 11.72 15.12
CA LEU A 300 0.34 12.92 15.64
C LEU A 300 0.80 13.87 14.53
N ILE A 301 1.26 13.36 13.38
CA ILE A 301 1.56 14.19 12.21
C ILE A 301 0.30 14.88 11.69
N ILE A 302 -0.81 14.16 11.55
CA ILE A 302 -2.07 14.72 11.09
C ILE A 302 -2.57 15.80 12.06
N LYS A 303 -2.46 15.57 13.37
CA LYS A 303 -2.80 16.55 14.40
C LYS A 303 -1.90 17.79 14.30
N GLN A 304 -0.58 17.62 14.19
CA GLN A 304 0.37 18.71 13.96
C GLN A 304 0.03 19.49 12.68
N MET A 305 -0.30 18.83 11.57
CA MET A 305 -0.70 19.52 10.34
C MET A 305 -1.99 20.32 10.52
N SER A 306 -2.94 19.80 11.31
CA SER A 306 -4.21 20.48 11.58
C SER A 306 -4.07 21.69 12.49
N GLU A 307 -3.08 21.69 13.40
CA GLU A 307 -2.86 22.74 14.39
C GLU A 307 -1.88 23.83 13.89
N PHE A 308 -0.77 23.44 13.26
CA PHE A 308 0.36 24.35 12.99
C PHE A 308 0.35 25.01 11.61
N LEU A 309 -0.46 24.51 10.70
CA LEU A 309 -0.80 25.23 9.49
C LEU A 309 -1.92 26.19 9.90
N GLU A 310 -1.59 27.25 10.62
CA GLU A 310 -2.59 28.25 11.01
C GLU A 310 -3.02 29.07 9.78
N PRO A 311 -4.30 29.44 9.67
CA PRO A 311 -4.73 30.40 8.66
C PRO A 311 -4.01 31.73 8.84
N SER A 312 -3.72 32.42 7.74
CA SER A 312 -3.29 33.82 7.83
C SER A 312 -4.43 34.66 8.45
N PRO A 313 -4.14 35.68 9.27
CA PRO A 313 -5.15 36.66 9.71
C PRO A 313 -5.88 37.33 8.52
N GLU A 314 -5.20 37.43 7.38
CA GLU A 314 -5.72 38.01 6.14
C GLU A 314 -6.50 36.98 5.30
N ASP A 315 -6.36 35.69 5.62
CA ASP A 315 -6.82 34.59 4.75
C ASP A 315 -7.18 33.36 5.60
N ALA A 316 -8.39 33.38 6.19
CA ALA A 316 -8.94 32.37 7.11
C ALA A 316 -9.04 30.94 6.52
N LYS A 317 -8.65 30.75 5.25
CA LYS A 317 -8.58 29.46 4.53
C LYS A 317 -7.15 28.93 4.33
N ALA A 318 -6.11 29.70 4.65
CA ALA A 318 -4.73 29.41 4.24
C ALA A 318 -3.93 28.48 5.17
N GLY A 319 -4.62 27.79 6.08
CA GLY A 319 -4.03 26.87 7.04
C GLY A 319 -4.87 25.62 7.27
N GLY A 320 -4.22 24.52 7.63
CA GLY A 320 -4.83 23.27 8.10
C GLY A 320 -4.64 22.11 7.13
N LEU A 321 -5.31 21.00 7.41
CA LEU A 321 -5.33 19.82 6.56
C LEU A 321 -6.36 19.99 5.43
N ALA A 322 -5.90 20.20 4.19
CA ALA A 322 -6.76 20.32 3.02
C ALA A 322 -7.22 18.97 2.47
N PHE A 323 -6.38 17.94 2.55
CA PHE A 323 -6.67 16.63 1.97
C PHE A 323 -6.00 15.51 2.77
N PHE A 324 -6.74 14.41 2.95
CA PHE A 324 -6.26 13.18 3.55
C PHE A 324 -6.64 12.02 2.64
N ALA A 325 -5.67 11.17 2.29
CA ALA A 325 -5.93 9.90 1.63
C ALA A 325 -5.05 8.79 2.19
N ASP A 326 -5.63 7.59 2.26
CA ASP A 326 -4.90 6.36 2.55
C ASP A 326 -5.06 5.42 1.36
N LEU A 327 -3.95 5.04 0.73
CA LEU A 327 -3.94 4.27 -0.50
C LEU A 327 -4.01 2.78 -0.17
N HIS A 328 -5.01 2.11 -0.75
CA HIS A 328 -5.31 0.69 -0.59
C HIS A 328 -5.39 0.00 -1.95
N SER A 329 -5.36 -1.33 -1.93
CA SER A 329 -5.77 -2.18 -3.05
C SER A 329 -6.89 -3.10 -2.60
N TYR A 330 -7.96 -3.20 -3.38
CA TYR A 330 -9.13 -3.98 -2.98
C TYR A 330 -9.42 -5.08 -3.98
N THR A 331 -9.43 -6.32 -3.51
CA THR A 331 -9.60 -7.49 -4.36
C THR A 331 -11.07 -7.74 -4.75
N ALA A 332 -12.07 -7.20 -4.04
CA ALA A 332 -13.47 -7.52 -4.34
C ALA A 332 -14.13 -6.64 -5.43
N ARG A 333 -13.41 -5.68 -6.03
CA ARG A 333 -13.94 -4.79 -7.07
C ARG A 333 -12.83 -4.30 -8.00
N THR A 334 -13.08 -4.28 -9.30
CA THR A 334 -12.20 -3.72 -10.33
C THR A 334 -12.27 -2.19 -10.42
N GLY A 335 -11.20 -1.60 -10.95
CA GLY A 335 -11.07 -0.16 -11.15
C GLY A 335 -10.63 0.63 -9.92
N CYS A 336 -10.30 1.90 -10.12
CA CYS A 336 -9.92 2.82 -9.06
C CYS A 336 -11.13 3.65 -8.59
N TYR A 337 -11.29 3.82 -7.28
CA TYR A 337 -12.39 4.59 -6.70
C TYR A 337 -12.04 5.08 -5.30
N LEU A 338 -12.84 6.01 -4.77
CA LEU A 338 -12.67 6.58 -3.43
C LEU A 338 -13.73 6.05 -2.48
N LEU A 339 -13.31 5.71 -1.27
CA LEU A 339 -14.20 5.52 -0.12
C LEU A 339 -13.95 6.67 0.84
N GLY A 340 -14.94 7.55 0.99
CA GLY A 340 -14.84 8.72 1.85
C GLY A 340 -15.75 8.64 3.06
N ASN A 341 -15.57 9.63 3.94
CA ASN A 341 -16.36 9.76 5.16
C ASN A 341 -17.78 10.25 4.87
N ASN A 342 -18.71 9.90 5.74
CA ASN A 342 -20.02 10.56 5.79
C ASN A 342 -19.84 12.00 6.29
N LEU A 343 -19.85 12.96 5.36
CA LEU A 343 -19.61 14.37 5.64
C LEU A 343 -20.93 15.16 5.48
N PRO A 344 -21.03 16.37 6.07
CA PRO A 344 -22.12 17.28 5.77
C PRO A 344 -22.23 17.56 4.26
N ALA A 345 -23.45 17.78 3.76
CA ALA A 345 -23.76 17.83 2.33
C ALA A 345 -22.82 18.75 1.51
N HIS A 346 -22.48 19.93 2.02
CA HIS A 346 -21.58 20.87 1.32
C HIS A 346 -20.14 20.34 1.18
N LYS A 347 -19.66 19.50 2.10
CA LYS A 347 -18.35 18.84 2.02
C LYS A 347 -18.41 17.58 1.16
N GLU A 348 -19.49 16.82 1.26
CA GLU A 348 -19.75 15.65 0.41
C GLU A 348 -19.80 16.04 -1.08
N ALA A 349 -20.47 17.15 -1.42
CA ALA A 349 -20.50 17.69 -2.77
C ALA A 349 -19.10 17.97 -3.34
N ARG A 350 -18.17 18.46 -2.50
CA ARG A 350 -16.77 18.65 -2.91
C ARG A 350 -16.06 17.32 -3.17
N SER A 351 -16.32 16.29 -2.36
CA SER A 351 -15.75 14.96 -2.57
C SER A 351 -16.27 14.30 -3.84
N LEU A 352 -17.56 14.44 -4.14
CA LEU A 352 -18.16 13.97 -5.39
C LEU A 352 -17.60 14.71 -6.61
N ALA A 353 -17.53 16.04 -6.55
CA ALA A 353 -16.93 16.85 -7.61
C ALA A 353 -15.47 16.46 -7.86
N TYR A 354 -14.69 16.24 -6.80
CA TYR A 354 -13.33 15.74 -6.90
C TYR A 354 -13.26 14.39 -7.60
N ALA A 355 -14.12 13.43 -7.25
CA ALA A 355 -14.17 12.12 -7.90
C ALA A 355 -14.44 12.22 -9.41
N HIS A 356 -15.37 13.09 -9.82
CA HIS A 356 -15.64 13.32 -11.25
C HIS A 356 -14.45 13.96 -11.98
N LEU A 357 -13.78 14.93 -11.35
CA LEU A 357 -12.57 15.53 -11.92
C LEU A 357 -11.43 14.51 -12.09
N VAL A 358 -11.28 13.58 -11.15
CA VAL A 358 -10.30 12.49 -11.26
C VAL A 358 -10.67 11.57 -12.42
N GLN A 359 -11.95 11.21 -12.58
CA GLN A 359 -12.39 10.38 -13.71
C GLN A 359 -12.07 11.03 -15.07
N MET A 360 -12.23 12.35 -15.19
CA MET A 360 -11.84 13.07 -16.41
C MET A 360 -10.33 13.00 -16.71
N CYS A 361 -9.50 12.82 -15.68
CA CYS A 361 -8.05 12.75 -15.82
C CYS A 361 -7.50 11.32 -15.88
N ALA A 362 -8.29 10.32 -15.50
CA ALA A 362 -7.85 8.94 -15.31
C ALA A 362 -8.97 7.97 -15.74
N PRO A 363 -8.91 7.41 -16.98
CA PRO A 363 -9.94 6.52 -17.51
C PRO A 363 -10.20 5.26 -16.65
N GLN A 364 -9.20 4.81 -15.90
CA GLN A 364 -9.28 3.68 -14.98
C GLN A 364 -10.03 3.99 -13.67
N PHE A 365 -10.34 5.26 -13.41
CA PHE A 365 -11.05 5.71 -12.23
C PHE A 365 -12.56 5.79 -12.49
N SER A 366 -13.36 5.29 -11.55
CA SER A 366 -14.82 5.29 -11.64
C SER A 366 -15.43 6.14 -10.51
N ALA A 367 -15.97 7.31 -10.86
CA ALA A 367 -16.68 8.16 -9.89
C ALA A 367 -17.94 7.47 -9.38
N SER A 368 -18.66 6.74 -10.24
CA SER A 368 -19.84 5.95 -9.85
C SER A 368 -19.51 4.79 -8.92
N ALA A 369 -18.23 4.37 -8.87
CA ALA A 369 -17.75 3.38 -7.91
C ALA A 369 -17.43 3.96 -6.53
N CYS A 370 -17.34 5.28 -6.39
CA CYS A 370 -17.02 5.92 -5.12
C CYS A 370 -18.19 5.80 -4.12
N SER A 371 -17.88 5.87 -2.83
CA SER A 371 -18.89 5.86 -1.76
C SER A 371 -18.51 6.83 -0.65
N PHE A 372 -19.40 7.76 -0.32
CA PHE A 372 -19.16 8.84 0.65
C PHE A 372 -20.14 8.80 1.84
N GLY A 373 -20.66 7.63 2.20
CA GLY A 373 -21.31 7.42 3.50
C GLY A 373 -22.84 7.53 3.57
N ARG A 374 -23.55 7.89 2.50
CA ARG A 374 -25.00 7.65 2.41
C ARG A 374 -25.29 6.24 1.87
N GLY A 375 -25.96 5.41 2.67
CA GLY A 375 -26.62 4.17 2.20
C GLY A 375 -25.89 2.83 2.38
N LYS A 376 -24.67 2.76 2.94
CA LYS A 376 -24.02 1.47 3.27
C LYS A 376 -23.35 1.52 4.64
N LYS A 377 -23.70 0.58 5.52
CA LYS A 377 -23.16 0.42 6.90
C LYS A 377 -21.63 0.59 6.90
N ASN A 378 -21.13 1.46 7.76
CA ASN A 378 -19.70 1.64 8.03
C ASN A 378 -19.02 0.27 8.19
N LYS A 379 -17.88 0.06 7.51
CA LYS A 379 -17.03 -1.15 7.62
C LYS A 379 -16.54 -1.47 9.05
N ARG A 380 -16.86 -0.64 10.05
CA ARG A 380 -16.56 -0.87 11.47
C ARG A 380 -17.15 -2.18 12.02
N SER A 381 -18.23 -2.72 11.44
CA SER A 381 -18.92 -3.89 12.00
C SER A 381 -18.64 -5.24 11.32
N LYS A 382 -17.87 -5.31 10.22
CA LYS A 382 -17.69 -6.58 9.48
C LYS A 382 -16.46 -7.39 9.89
N ASP A 383 -15.42 -6.76 10.44
CA ASP A 383 -14.18 -7.46 10.78
C ASP A 383 -14.12 -7.91 12.26
N ALA A 384 -15.10 -7.54 13.09
CA ALA A 384 -15.21 -8.03 14.48
C ALA A 384 -15.72 -9.48 14.54
N ALA A 385 -16.35 -9.96 13.47
CA ALA A 385 -16.66 -11.37 13.28
C ALA A 385 -15.68 -11.91 12.23
N GLY A 386 -14.73 -12.74 12.64
CA GLY A 386 -13.79 -13.41 11.75
C GLY A 386 -14.45 -14.45 10.84
N GLY A 387 -15.49 -14.11 10.08
CA GLY A 387 -16.15 -14.98 9.07
C GLY A 387 -15.85 -14.53 7.63
N PRO A 388 -15.90 -15.45 6.64
CA PRO A 388 -15.89 -15.08 5.23
C PRO A 388 -17.17 -14.28 4.91
N VAL A 389 -17.09 -13.42 3.90
CA VAL A 389 -18.23 -12.66 3.41
C VAL A 389 -19.16 -13.64 2.69
N SER A 390 -20.21 -14.11 3.36
CA SER A 390 -21.29 -14.85 2.71
C SER A 390 -21.92 -13.96 1.63
N ALA A 391 -21.82 -14.39 0.36
CA ALA A 391 -22.64 -13.85 -0.71
C ALA A 391 -24.06 -14.41 -0.54
N ALA A 392 -25.01 -13.57 -0.13
CA ALA A 392 -26.42 -13.93 -0.12
C ALA A 392 -27.27 -12.76 -0.65
N GLY A 393 -28.14 -13.11 -1.61
CA GLY A 393 -29.32 -12.35 -2.07
C GLY A 393 -29.10 -11.55 -3.35
N GLY A 394 -29.77 -11.85 -4.48
CA GLY A 394 -30.81 -12.85 -4.72
C GLY A 394 -31.13 -12.91 -6.21
N ALA A 395 -31.56 -14.08 -6.68
CA ALA A 395 -32.15 -14.26 -8.00
C ALA A 395 -33.59 -13.67 -7.98
N PRO A 396 -34.05 -13.03 -9.06
CA PRO A 396 -35.45 -12.65 -9.18
C PRO A 396 -36.28 -13.91 -9.42
N GLN A 397 -37.18 -14.23 -8.48
CA GLN A 397 -38.31 -15.09 -8.77
C GLN A 397 -39.29 -14.33 -9.67
N GLY A 398 -39.75 -14.99 -10.73
CA GLY A 398 -40.70 -14.45 -11.70
C GLY A 398 -42.12 -14.28 -11.14
N PRO A 399 -43.04 -13.72 -11.94
CA PRO A 399 -44.36 -13.32 -11.48
C PRO A 399 -45.32 -14.52 -11.41
N GLY A 400 -46.09 -14.57 -10.32
CA GLY A 400 -47.23 -15.44 -10.08
C GLY A 400 -48.06 -14.87 -8.96
#